data_AF-A0A317V0E3-F1
#
_entry.id   AF-A0A317V0E3-F1
#
_cell.length_a   1.000
_cell.length_b   1.000
_cell.length_c   1.000
_cell.angle_alpha   90.00
_cell.angle_beta   90.00
_cell.angle_gamma   90.00
#
_symmetry.space_group_name_H-M   'P 1'
#
loop_
_entity.id
_entity.type
_entity.pdbx_description
1 polymer ?
#
loop_
_entity_poly.entity_id
_entity_poly.type
_entity_poly.pdbx_seq_one_letter_code
_entity_poly.pdbx_strand_id
1 'polypeptide(L)'
;MASCSHIGSEELKPPTPSQVVYREDCTQCFDNIDEDHGLNVCLSCFNGGCAGDRNHAYLHFKQFGHPLALNIRRSRKKVQYVC
;
A
#
# COMPACT_ATOMS: atom_id res chain seq x y z
N MET A 1 -21.80 -5.29 -6.32
CA MET A 1 -20.34 -5.22 -6.50
C MET A 1 -19.88 -6.57 -7.00
N ALA A 2 -19.29 -6.66 -8.19
CA ALA A 2 -18.72 -7.91 -8.69
C ALA A 2 -17.39 -8.17 -7.98
N SER A 3 -17.12 -9.41 -7.59
CA SER A 3 -15.83 -9.81 -7.05
C SER A 3 -14.77 -9.82 -8.15
N CYS A 4 -13.59 -9.29 -7.83
CA CYS A 4 -12.44 -9.37 -8.71
C CYS A 4 -11.89 -10.81 -8.73
N SER A 5 -11.46 -11.30 -9.90
CA SER A 5 -10.88 -12.65 -10.04
C SER A 5 -9.65 -12.88 -9.16
N HIS A 6 -8.99 -11.82 -8.72
CA HIS A 6 -7.79 -11.87 -7.88
C HIS A 6 -8.09 -12.08 -6.38
N ILE A 7 -9.33 -11.93 -5.92
CA ILE A 7 -9.70 -12.07 -4.49
C ILE A 7 -9.66 -13.52 -4.00
N GLY A 8 -9.75 -14.50 -4.90
CA GLY A 8 -9.74 -15.92 -4.56
C GLY A 8 -8.36 -16.57 -4.50
N SER A 9 -7.27 -15.82 -4.64
CA SER A 9 -5.93 -16.42 -4.56
C SER A 9 -5.59 -16.79 -3.12
N GLU A 10 -4.97 -17.96 -2.91
CA GLU A 10 -4.49 -18.41 -1.58
C GLU A 10 -3.42 -17.50 -0.96
N GLU A 11 -2.96 -16.50 -1.71
CA GLU A 11 -1.90 -15.57 -1.34
C GLU A 11 -2.40 -14.44 -0.43
N LEU A 12 -3.71 -14.19 -0.38
CA LEU A 12 -4.29 -13.17 0.49
C LEU A 12 -4.41 -13.70 1.93
N LYS A 13 -3.29 -13.66 2.64
CA LYS A 13 -3.19 -14.03 4.05
C LYS A 13 -2.68 -12.84 4.87
N PRO A 14 -3.11 -12.69 6.13
CA PRO A 14 -2.53 -11.68 7.00
C PRO A 14 -1.03 -11.94 7.20
N PRO A 15 -0.20 -10.90 7.39
CA PRO A 15 1.22 -11.07 7.69
C PRO A 15 1.41 -11.83 9.00
N THR A 16 2.48 -12.62 9.09
CA THR A 16 2.86 -13.24 10.35
C THR A 16 3.47 -12.20 11.31
N PRO A 17 3.53 -12.48 12.62
CA PRO A 17 4.12 -11.54 13.59
C PRO A 17 5.59 -11.18 13.32
N SER A 18 6.34 -12.05 12.65
CA SER A 18 7.75 -11.83 12.30
C SER A 18 7.96 -11.26 10.90
N GLN A 19 6.90 -11.12 10.11
CA GLN A 19 6.99 -10.63 8.74
C GLN A 19 7.07 -9.11 8.71
N VAL A 20 8.08 -8.59 8.01
CA VAL A 20 8.26 -7.16 7.85
C VAL A 20 7.20 -6.61 6.90
N VAL A 21 6.57 -5.49 7.29
CA VAL A 21 5.57 -4.78 6.50
C VAL A 21 6.03 -3.36 6.28
N TYR A 22 6.34 -3.00 5.02
CA TYR A 22 6.81 -1.67 4.63
C TYR A 22 5.63 -0.73 4.37
N ARG A 23 5.03 -0.22 5.45
CA ARG A 23 3.78 0.56 5.40
C ARG A 23 3.91 2.07 5.61
N GLU A 24 5.11 2.56 5.89
CA GLU A 24 5.33 3.99 6.20
C GLU A 24 5.90 4.72 4.99
N ASP A 25 6.87 4.10 4.29
CA ASP A 25 7.60 4.70 3.17
C ASP A 25 7.73 3.75 1.97
N CYS A 26 7.85 4.33 0.77
CA CYS A 26 8.21 3.59 -0.44
C CYS A 26 9.65 3.11 -0.37
N THR A 27 9.86 1.83 -0.65
CA THR A 27 11.18 1.17 -0.57
C THR A 27 12.20 1.64 -1.61
N GLN A 28 11.80 2.45 -2.60
CA GLN A 28 12.65 2.93 -3.70
C GLN A 28 12.95 4.43 -3.64
N CYS A 29 11.98 5.26 -3.24
CA CYS A 29 12.10 6.72 -3.30
C CYS A 29 11.71 7.46 -2.04
N PHE A 30 11.32 6.74 -0.98
CA PHE A 30 10.98 7.31 0.33
C PHE A 30 9.80 8.30 0.32
N ASP A 31 8.93 8.27 -0.70
CA ASP A 31 7.60 8.88 -0.58
C ASP A 31 6.83 8.15 0.51
N ASN A 32 6.10 8.88 1.33
CA ASN A 32 5.48 8.34 2.53
C ASN A 32 3.95 8.45 2.50
N ILE A 33 3.31 7.93 3.55
CA ILE A 33 1.85 7.90 3.67
C ILE A 33 1.18 9.27 3.88
N ASP A 34 1.95 10.33 4.09
CA ASP A 34 1.43 11.70 4.21
C ASP A 34 1.28 12.41 2.86
N GLU A 35 1.79 11.81 1.77
CA GLU A 35 1.58 12.28 0.40
C GLU A 35 0.13 12.11 -0.06
N ASP A 36 -0.32 12.95 -1.02
CA ASP A 36 -1.74 12.98 -1.44
C ASP A 36 -2.22 11.63 -2.02
N HIS A 37 -1.35 10.92 -2.73
CA HIS A 37 -1.63 9.61 -3.31
C HIS A 37 -1.44 8.44 -2.31
N GLY A 38 -0.87 8.71 -1.13
CA GLY A 38 -0.52 7.70 -0.14
C GLY A 38 0.50 6.66 -0.64
N LEU A 39 0.55 5.54 0.08
CA LEU A 39 1.45 4.42 -0.18
C LEU A 39 0.65 3.15 -0.47
N ASN A 40 1.00 2.42 -1.53
CA ASN A 40 0.44 1.10 -1.80
C ASN A 40 1.31 0.01 -1.17
N VAL A 41 0.73 -0.76 -0.26
CA VAL A 41 1.37 -1.94 0.34
C VAL A 41 0.85 -3.19 -0.36
N CYS A 42 1.76 -3.95 -0.95
CA CYS A 42 1.44 -5.21 -1.62
C CYS A 42 0.81 -6.22 -0.63
N LEU A 43 -0.30 -6.86 -1.00
CA LEU A 43 -0.96 -7.85 -0.15
C LEU A 43 -0.35 -9.25 -0.25
N SER A 44 0.53 -9.50 -1.21
CA SER A 44 1.25 -10.78 -1.36
C SER A 44 2.58 -10.79 -0.58
N CYS A 45 3.33 -9.68 -0.58
CA CYS A 45 4.68 -9.63 0.01
C CYS A 45 4.94 -8.45 0.96
N PHE A 46 3.94 -7.58 1.19
CA PHE A 46 4.01 -6.46 2.13
C PHE A 46 5.09 -5.40 1.84
N ASN A 47 5.52 -5.31 0.58
CA ASN A 47 6.40 -4.25 0.08
C ASN A 47 5.61 -2.95 -0.19
N GLY A 48 6.18 -1.80 0.18
CA GLY A 48 5.60 -0.48 0.01
C GLY A 48 6.08 0.19 -1.28
N GLY A 49 5.13 0.60 -2.13
CA GLY A 49 5.38 1.34 -3.36
C GLY A 49 4.57 2.63 -3.41
N CYS A 50 5.18 3.73 -3.86
CA CYS A 50 4.47 5.00 -4.01
C CYS A 50 3.43 4.95 -5.14
N ALA A 51 2.38 5.74 -4.98
CA ALA A 51 1.23 5.82 -5.90
C ALA A 51 1.18 7.11 -6.74
N GLY A 52 2.17 8.00 -6.60
CA GLY A 52 2.31 9.22 -7.41
C GLY A 52 2.96 8.96 -8.77
N ASP A 53 3.51 10.01 -9.40
CA ASP A 53 3.99 9.97 -10.80
C ASP A 53 5.04 8.88 -11.09
N ARG A 54 5.94 8.61 -10.13
CA ARG A 54 6.95 7.54 -10.28
C ARG A 54 6.36 6.14 -10.22
N ASN A 55 5.20 5.99 -9.57
CA ASN A 55 4.36 4.80 -9.55
C ASN A 55 5.13 3.48 -9.30
N HIS A 56 5.99 3.45 -8.27
CA HIS A 56 6.77 2.26 -7.93
C HIS A 56 5.89 1.06 -7.56
N ALA A 57 4.65 1.28 -7.14
CA ALA A 57 3.66 0.22 -6.94
C ALA A 57 3.30 -0.50 -8.27
N TYR A 58 3.12 0.26 -9.35
CA TYR A 58 2.88 -0.33 -10.68
C TYR A 58 4.12 -1.06 -11.21
N LEU A 59 5.30 -0.50 -10.99
CA LEU A 59 6.56 -1.17 -11.32
C LEU A 59 6.68 -2.52 -10.58
N HIS A 60 6.33 -2.55 -9.29
CA HIS A 60 6.28 -3.77 -8.49
C HIS A 60 5.34 -4.82 -9.09
N PHE A 61 4.12 -4.43 -9.49
CA PHE A 61 3.21 -5.34 -10.19
C PHE A 61 3.81 -5.88 -11.50
N LYS A 62 4.44 -5.02 -12.31
CA LYS A 62 5.05 -5.44 -13.58
C LYS A 62 6.20 -6.42 -13.41
N GLN A 63 6.96 -6.30 -12.33
CA GLN A 63 8.12 -7.17 -12.07
C GLN A 63 7.73 -8.49 -11.40
N PHE A 64 6.80 -8.47 -10.45
CA PHE A 64 6.50 -9.62 -9.60
C PHE A 64 5.12 -10.24 -9.85
N GLY A 65 4.23 -9.54 -10.57
CA GLY A 65 2.88 -10.01 -10.86
C GLY A 65 1.92 -9.94 -9.68
N HIS A 66 2.28 -9.31 -8.56
CA HIS A 66 1.39 -9.19 -7.40
C HIS A 66 0.22 -8.22 -7.66
N PRO A 67 -1.02 -8.71 -7.80
CA PRO A 67 -2.10 -7.95 -8.42
C PRO A 67 -2.85 -7.03 -7.44
N LEU A 68 -2.67 -7.22 -6.13
CA LEU A 68 -3.45 -6.55 -5.11
C LEU A 68 -2.55 -5.81 -4.12
N ALA A 69 -2.93 -4.56 -3.84
CA ALA A 69 -2.28 -3.71 -2.87
C ALA A 69 -3.32 -2.93 -2.05
N LEU A 70 -2.98 -2.63 -0.80
CA LEU A 70 -3.74 -1.74 0.07
C LEU A 70 -3.13 -0.35 0.03
N ASN A 71 -3.93 0.66 -0.31
CA ASN A 71 -3.50 2.05 -0.22
C ASN A 71 -3.67 2.55 1.22
N ILE A 72 -2.58 3.05 1.80
CA ILE A 72 -2.55 3.67 3.13
C ILE A 72 -2.22 5.14 2.94
N ARG A 73 -3.11 6.00 3.45
CA ARG A 73 -2.91 7.44 3.47
C ARG A 73 -3.27 8.02 4.83
N ARG A 74 -2.34 8.75 5.41
CA ARG A 74 -2.54 9.47 6.67
C ARG A 74 -3.05 10.87 6.36
N SER A 75 -4.09 11.28 7.07
CA SER A 75 -4.66 12.62 6.96
C SER A 75 -4.75 13.25 8.34
N ARG A 76 -4.42 14.54 8.45
CA ARG A 76 -4.53 15.26 9.72
C ARG A 76 -5.98 15.30 10.19
N LYS A 77 -6.23 14.90 11.44
CA LYS A 77 -7.52 15.08 12.09
C LYS A 77 -7.79 16.59 12.26
N LYS A 78 -8.95 17.07 11.82
CA LYS A 78 -9.37 18.45 12.08
C LYS A 78 -9.62 18.59 13.60
N VAL A 79 -8.82 19.42 14.27
CA VAL A 79 -9.07 19.80 15.67
C VAL A 79 -10.14 20.88 15.65
N GLN A 80 -11.32 20.59 16.21
CA GLN A 80 -12.28 21.65 16.53
C GLN A 80 -11.84 22.25 17.85
N TYR A 81 -11.29 23.46 17.79
CA TYR A 81 -11.09 24.26 18.99
C TYR A 81 -12.47 24.76 19.44
N VAL A 82 -13.01 24.14 20.49
CA VAL A 82 -14.17 24.69 21.20
C VAL A 82 -13.61 25.73 22.14
N CYS A 83 -13.97 27.00 21.90
CA CYS A 83 -13.59 28.13 22.74
C CYS A 83 -14.48 28.20 23.98
#